data_AF-A0A838WED4-F1
#
_entry.id   AF-A0A838WED4-F1
#
_cell.length_a   1.000
_cell.length_b   1.000
_cell.length_c   1.000
_cell.angle_alpha   90.00
_cell.angle_beta   90.00
_cell.angle_gamma   90.00
#
_symmetry.space_group_name_H-M   'P 1'
#
loop_
_entity.id
_entity.type
_entity.pdbx_description
1 polymer ?
#
loop_
_entity_poly.entity_id
_entity_poly.type
_entity_poly.pdbx_seq_one_letter_code
_entity_poly.pdbx_strand_id
1 'polypeptide(L)'
;YETRAAKLLAVWDRDRHGHPPLAWYVYKLVFRCEVIGGAPADSIETQGARFFPEDAIPDLSRSRVVESQIRRLFEHLRDPDLPTDFD
;
A
#
# COMPACT_ATOMS: atom_id res chain seq x y z
N TYR A 1 10.33 7.96 -8.59
CA TYR A 1 9.15 8.69 -9.10
C TYR A 1 8.86 9.86 -8.20
N GLU A 2 8.36 10.95 -8.77
CA GLU A 2 7.76 12.07 -8.05
C GLU A 2 6.25 11.90 -8.03
N THR A 3 5.61 12.14 -6.89
CA THR A 3 4.19 11.81 -6.70
C THR A 3 3.42 12.88 -5.93
N ARG A 4 2.13 13.03 -6.23
CA ARG A 4 1.17 13.82 -5.46
C ARG A 4 0.17 12.90 -4.76
N ALA A 5 -0.04 13.07 -3.46
CA ALA A 5 -1.12 12.37 -2.75
C ALA A 5 -2.49 12.89 -3.22
N ALA A 6 -3.36 11.97 -3.63
CA ALA A 6 -4.68 12.27 -4.20
C ALA A 6 -5.82 11.90 -3.24
N LYS A 7 -5.70 10.79 -2.49
CA LYS A 7 -6.76 10.29 -1.61
C LYS A 7 -6.21 9.43 -0.49
N LEU A 8 -6.74 9.57 0.73
CA LEU A 8 -6.56 8.61 1.81
C LEU A 8 -7.49 7.41 1.57
N LEU A 9 -6.93 6.23 1.31
CA LEU A 9 -7.70 5.02 1.04
C LEU A 9 -8.06 4.26 2.30
N ALA A 10 -7.18 4.24 3.29
CA ALA A 10 -7.42 3.52 4.53
C ALA A 10 -6.65 4.08 5.73
N VAL A 11 -7.23 3.91 6.91
CA VAL A 11 -6.56 3.95 8.21
C VAL A 11 -6.84 2.63 8.91
N TRP A 12 -5.85 1.74 8.93
CA TRP A 12 -6.01 0.38 9.44
C TRP A 12 -5.25 0.15 10.73
N ASP A 13 -5.87 -0.48 11.73
CA ASP A 13 -5.16 -1.08 12.86
C ASP A 13 -4.46 -2.34 12.37
N ARG A 14 -3.13 -2.28 12.27
CA ARG A 14 -2.27 -3.38 11.83
C ARG A 14 -2.66 -4.72 12.48
N ASP A 15 -2.97 -4.76 13.76
CA ASP A 15 -3.13 -6.04 14.46
C ASP A 15 -4.47 -6.72 14.10
N ARG A 16 -5.39 -6.01 13.45
CA ARG A 16 -6.65 -6.55 12.92
C ARG A 16 -6.51 -7.23 11.55
N HIS A 17 -5.38 -7.08 10.86
CA HIS A 17 -5.20 -7.54 9.46
C HIS A 17 -4.31 -8.78 9.30
N GLY A 18 -3.99 -9.50 10.39
CA GLY A 18 -3.24 -10.75 10.30
C GLY A 18 -1.75 -10.57 9.96
N HIS A 19 -1.18 -9.42 10.31
CA HIS A 19 0.27 -9.22 10.26
C HIS A 19 0.99 -10.08 11.32
N PRO A 20 2.26 -10.47 11.10
CA PRO A 20 3.07 -11.11 12.12
C PRO A 20 3.13 -10.26 13.41
N PRO A 21 3.37 -10.84 14.60
CA PRO A 21 3.44 -10.07 15.84
C PRO A 21 4.46 -8.92 15.80
N LEU A 22 4.13 -7.81 16.46
CA LEU A 22 4.98 -6.64 16.63
C LEU A 22 4.80 -6.11 18.06
N ALA A 23 5.87 -5.62 18.67
CA ALA A 23 5.82 -5.13 20.06
C ALA A 23 5.06 -3.79 20.24
N TRP A 24 4.66 -3.16 19.14
CA TRP A 24 4.05 -1.84 19.12
C TRP A 24 2.72 -1.88 18.37
N TYR A 25 1.74 -1.13 18.86
CA TYR A 25 0.51 -0.85 18.15
C TYR A 25 0.76 0.16 17.03
N VAL A 26 0.23 -0.11 15.84
CA VAL A 26 0.49 0.69 14.65
C VAL A 26 -0.79 0.87 13.86
N TYR A 27 -1.17 2.13 13.62
CA TYR A 27 -2.12 2.47 12.57
C TYR A 27 -1.39 2.68 11.25
N LYS A 28 -1.91 2.10 10.18
CA LYS A 28 -1.41 2.23 8.81
C LYS A 28 -2.30 3.16 8.02
N LEU A 29 -1.73 4.28 7.59
CA LEU A 29 -2.40 5.20 6.68
C LEU A 29 -1.94 4.89 5.25
N VAL A 30 -2.89 4.61 4.36
CA VAL A 30 -2.61 4.26 2.96
C VAL A 30 -3.13 5.34 2.04
N PHE A 31 -2.23 5.95 1.26
CA PHE A 31 -2.57 7.03 0.33
C PHE A 31 -2.48 6.55 -1.12
N ARG A 32 -3.52 6.86 -1.91
CA ARG A 32 -3.43 6.83 -3.37
C ARG A 32 -2.64 8.03 -3.82
N CYS A 33 -1.60 7.80 -4.59
CA CYS A 33 -0.79 8.84 -5.19
C CYS A 33 -0.84 8.77 -6.71
N GLU A 34 -0.70 9.92 -7.34
CA GLU A 34 -0.52 10.07 -8.78
C GLU A 34 0.96 10.33 -9.07
N VAL A 35 1.52 9.60 -10.03
CA VAL A 35 2.87 9.89 -10.55
C VAL A 35 2.80 11.16 -11.38
N ILE A 36 3.56 12.18 -10.99
CA ILE A 36 3.61 13.49 -11.67
C ILE A 36 4.93 13.71 -12.42
N GLY A 37 5.89 12.79 -12.26
CA GLY A 37 7.19 12.88 -12.91
C GLY A 37 8.21 11.88 -12.36
N GLY A 38 9.47 12.09 -12.74
CA GLY A 38 10.61 11.28 -12.33
C GLY A 38 10.63 9.86 -12.93
N ALA A 39 11.62 9.09 -12.51
CA ALA A 39 11.87 7.71 -12.93
C ALA A 39 12.10 6.82 -11.69
N PRO A 40 12.03 5.48 -11.81
CA PRO A 40 12.49 4.60 -10.73
C PRO A 40 14.00 4.78 -10.57
N ALA A 41 14.47 4.78 -9.32
CA ALA A 41 15.88 4.94 -8.99
C ALA A 41 16.22 4.05 -7.80
N ASP A 42 17.43 3.50 -7.81
CA ASP A 42 17.98 2.78 -6.67
C ASP A 42 18.45 3.75 -5.59
N SER A 43 18.54 3.26 -4.35
CA SER A 43 19.09 3.98 -3.22
C SER A 43 19.81 3.02 -2.27
N ILE A 44 20.45 3.55 -1.23
CA ILE A 44 21.01 2.74 -0.16
C ILE A 44 19.93 1.96 0.63
N GLU A 45 18.66 2.36 0.52
CA GLU A 45 17.54 1.74 1.22
C GLU A 45 16.74 0.77 0.33
N THR A 46 16.67 1.02 -0.99
CA THR A 46 15.81 0.26 -1.91
C THR A 46 16.51 -0.02 -3.24
N GLN A 47 16.39 -1.25 -3.74
CA GLN A 47 16.91 -1.68 -5.05
C GLN A 47 15.96 -1.32 -6.21
N GLY A 48 15.33 -0.14 -6.12
CA GLY A 48 14.41 0.37 -7.12
C GLY A 48 12.95 0.02 -6.89
N ALA A 49 12.12 0.22 -7.92
CA ALA A 49 10.68 0.04 -7.88
C ALA A 49 10.15 -0.54 -9.21
N ARG A 50 9.13 -1.38 -9.12
CA ARG A 50 8.44 -2.00 -10.27
C ARG A 50 6.94 -2.05 -10.02
N PHE A 51 6.16 -2.07 -11.11
CA PHE A 51 4.71 -2.28 -11.05
C PHE A 51 4.38 -3.76 -11.25
N PHE A 52 3.34 -4.22 -10.55
CA PHE A 52 2.87 -5.60 -10.61
C PHE A 52 1.35 -5.60 -10.84
N PRO A 53 0.83 -6.48 -11.72
CA PRO A 53 -0.61 -6.67 -11.87
C PRO A 53 -1.20 -7.45 -10.68
N GLU A 54 -2.52 -7.35 -10.49
CA GLU A 54 -3.25 -7.99 -9.35
C GLU A 54 -3.03 -9.51 -9.27
N ASP A 55 -2.78 -10.17 -10.39
CA ASP A 55 -2.59 -11.61 -10.53
C ASP A 55 -1.12 -12.07 -10.54
N ALA A 56 -0.15 -11.15 -10.47
CA ALA A 56 1.28 -11.47 -10.43
C ALA A 56 2.02 -10.69 -9.33
N ILE A 57 1.42 -10.66 -8.13
CA ILE A 57 2.01 -10.06 -6.93
C ILE A 57 3.20 -10.93 -6.47
N PRO A 58 4.38 -10.33 -6.19
CA PRO A 58 5.55 -11.06 -5.72
C PRO A 58 5.41 -11.42 -4.24
N ASP A 59 6.39 -12.17 -3.70
CA ASP A 59 6.47 -12.45 -2.28
C ASP A 59 6.45 -11.16 -1.45
N LEU A 60 5.57 -11.13 -0.45
CA LEU A 60 5.31 -9.93 0.35
C LEU A 60 6.17 -9.89 1.61
N SER A 61 6.62 -8.68 1.94
CA SER A 61 7.05 -8.36 3.30
C SER A 61 5.82 -8.30 4.21
N ARG A 62 5.39 -9.45 4.75
CA ARG A 62 4.12 -9.59 5.50
C ARG A 62 3.99 -8.70 6.74
N SER A 63 5.08 -8.15 7.29
CA SER A 63 5.03 -7.14 8.34
C SER A 63 4.52 -5.77 7.86
N ARG A 64 4.68 -5.47 6.56
CA ARG A 64 4.37 -4.18 5.92
C ARG A 64 3.03 -4.18 5.20
N VAL A 65 2.66 -5.27 4.53
CA VAL A 65 1.39 -5.40 3.81
C VAL A 65 1.03 -6.89 3.71
N VAL A 66 -0.26 -7.20 3.72
CA VAL A 66 -0.78 -8.55 3.47
C VAL A 66 -1.63 -8.58 2.20
N GLU A 67 -1.86 -9.78 1.68
CA GLU A 67 -2.55 -10.04 0.42
C GLU A 67 -3.98 -9.46 0.42
N SER A 68 -4.71 -9.57 1.54
CA SER A 68 -6.07 -9.02 1.68
C SER A 68 -6.09 -7.49 1.52
N GLN A 69 -5.11 -6.79 2.10
CA GLN A 69 -4.96 -5.36 1.95
C GLN A 69 -4.69 -4.97 0.50
N ILE A 70 -3.79 -5.69 -0.19
CA ILE A 70 -3.51 -5.42 -1.61
C ILE A 70 -4.77 -5.60 -2.47
N ARG A 71 -5.53 -6.68 -2.26
CA ARG A 71 -6.81 -6.91 -2.96
C ARG A 71 -7.78 -5.75 -2.74
N ARG A 72 -7.90 -5.28 -1.49
CA ARG A 72 -8.74 -4.13 -1.15
C ARG A 72 -8.28 -2.84 -1.87
N LEU A 73 -6.98 -2.61 -2.02
CA LEU A 73 -6.47 -1.48 -2.78
C LEU A 73 -6.79 -1.58 -4.29
N PHE A 74 -6.84 -2.78 -4.87
CA PHE A 74 -7.33 -2.97 -6.24
C PHE A 74 -8.83 -2.74 -6.37
N GLU A 75 -9.63 -2.97 -5.33
CA GLU A 75 -11.05 -2.55 -5.30
C GLU A 75 -11.16 -1.02 -5.35
N HIS A 76 -10.41 -0.29 -4.53
CA HIS A 76 -10.33 1.19 -4.61
C HIS A 76 -9.80 1.72 -5.94
N LEU A 77 -8.97 0.94 -6.65
CA LEU A 77 -8.51 1.31 -7.98
C LEU A 77 -9.65 1.20 -9.00
N ARG A 78 -10.45 0.13 -8.92
CA ARG A 78 -11.61 -0.13 -9.78
C ARG A 78 -12.77 0.83 -9.50
N ASP A 79 -12.99 1.17 -8.24
CA ASP A 79 -14.01 2.12 -7.80
C ASP A 79 -13.37 3.25 -6.95
N PRO A 80 -12.95 4.34 -7.60
CA PRO A 80 -12.32 5.48 -6.93
C PRO A 80 -13.21 6.22 -5.94
N ASP A 81 -14.53 6.01 -5.96
CA ASP A 81 -15.49 6.72 -5.11
C ASP A 81 -15.78 6.00 -3.79
N LEU A 82 -15.30 4.75 -3.63
CA LEU A 82 -15.37 4.03 -2.36
C LEU A 82 -14.88 4.88 -1.19
N PRO A 83 -15.57 4.91 -0.04
CA PRO A 83 -15.14 5.69 1.12
C PRO A 83 -13.79 5.20 1.64
N THR A 84 -13.07 6.05 2.35
CA THR A 84 -11.87 5.62 3.10
C THR A 84 -12.24 4.52 4.09
N ASP A 85 -11.47 3.44 4.13
CA ASP A 85 -11.65 2.36 5.11
C ASP A 85 -11.07 2.74 6.48
N PHE A 86 -11.78 2.35 7.54
CA PHE A 86 -11.35 2.57 8.93
C PHE A 86 -11.63 1.33 9.78
N ASP A 87 -10.68 1.01 10.66
CA ASP A 87 -10.84 0.02 11.74
C ASP A 87 -9.87 0.26 12.90
#